data_AF-A0AAV9ZDC6-F1
#
_entry.id   AF-A0AAV9ZDC6-F1
#
_cell.length_a   1.000
_cell.length_b   1.000
_cell.length_c   1.000
_cell.angle_alpha   90.00
_cell.angle_beta   90.00
_cell.angle_gamma   90.00
#
_symmetry.space_group_name_H-M   'P 1'
#
loop_
_entity.id
_entity.type
_entity.pdbx_description
1 polymer ?
#
loop_
_entity_poly.entity_id
_entity_poly.type
_entity_poly.pdbx_seq_one_letter_code
_entity_poly.pdbx_strand_id
1 'polypeptide(L)'
;MTVESKGTIKLNNENYEIWRILIEAVFTRRNVRDVALGVTAMPTSGPNSKAVKDWNRQSAEARAEMILSVEVDQLAHMTAITAYEVWQELELFIVLYGIKTRRSLP
;
A
#
# COMPACT_ATOMS: atom_id res chain seq x y z
N MET A 1 6.15 24.67 -6.06
CA MET A 1 6.68 23.36 -6.51
C MET A 1 5.47 22.50 -6.80
N THR A 2 5.04 22.49 -8.07
CA THR A 2 3.89 21.69 -8.50
C THR A 2 4.37 20.25 -8.53
N VAL A 3 3.96 19.44 -7.56
CA VAL A 3 4.16 18.00 -7.64
C VAL A 3 3.30 17.57 -8.82
N GLU A 4 3.91 17.13 -9.92
CA GLU A 4 3.18 16.48 -10.99
C GLU A 4 2.39 15.34 -10.34
N SER A 5 1.06 15.44 -10.31
CA SER A 5 0.25 14.38 -9.73
C SER A 5 0.43 13.16 -10.61
N LYS A 6 1.16 12.15 -10.14
CA LYS A 6 0.89 10.77 -10.54
C LYS A 6 -0.63 10.61 -10.44
N GLY A 7 -1.29 10.27 -11.54
CA GLY A 7 -2.74 10.09 -11.53
C GLY A 7 -3.11 9.06 -10.47
N THR A 8 -3.97 9.46 -9.53
CA THR A 8 -4.55 8.58 -8.52
C THR A 8 -5.65 7.74 -9.16
N ILE A 9 -5.79 6.48 -8.77
CA ILE A 9 -6.80 5.56 -9.32
C ILE A 9 -7.78 5.15 -8.23
N LYS A 10 -9.09 5.21 -8.49
CA LYS A 10 -10.08 4.56 -7.64
C LYS A 10 -10.03 3.05 -7.80
N LEU A 11 -9.59 2.34 -6.77
CA LEU A 11 -9.47 0.89 -6.79
C LEU A 11 -10.83 0.19 -6.70
N ASN A 12 -10.98 -0.86 -7.50
CA ASN A 12 -12.11 -1.79 -7.49
C ASN A 12 -11.61 -3.19 -7.92
N ASN A 13 -12.51 -4.17 -7.97
CA ASN A 13 -12.15 -5.55 -8.36
C ASN A 13 -11.55 -5.70 -9.76
N GLU A 14 -11.85 -4.78 -10.67
CA GLU A 14 -11.47 -4.89 -12.08
C GLU A 14 -10.07 -4.32 -12.33
N ASN A 15 -9.68 -3.28 -11.57
CA ASN A 15 -8.41 -2.59 -11.75
C ASN A 15 -7.37 -2.87 -10.65
N TYR A 16 -7.75 -3.52 -9.55
CA TYR A 16 -6.84 -3.78 -8.42
C TYR A 16 -5.60 -4.57 -8.83
N GLU A 17 -5.74 -5.63 -9.63
CA GLU A 17 -4.59 -6.43 -10.08
C GLU A 17 -3.63 -5.63 -10.97
N ILE A 18 -4.15 -4.73 -11.80
CA ILE A 18 -3.32 -3.85 -12.64
C ILE A 18 -2.58 -2.84 -11.74
N TRP A 19 -3.29 -2.21 -10.81
CA TRP A 19 -2.69 -1.31 -9.82
C TRP A 19 -1.60 -2.01 -9.00
N ARG A 20 -1.86 -3.25 -8.57
CA ARG A 20 -0.93 -4.10 -7.83
C ARG A 20 0.39 -4.28 -8.59
N ILE A 21 0.33 -4.65 -9.87
CA ILE A 21 1.52 -4.79 -10.71
C ILE A 21 2.30 -3.47 -10.79
N LEU A 22 1.60 -2.35 -11.00
CA LEU A 22 2.23 -1.03 -11.12
C LEU A 22 2.91 -0.60 -9.82
N ILE A 23 2.27 -0.79 -8.67
CA ILE A 23 2.83 -0.38 -7.38
C ILE A 23 3.98 -1.30 -6.94
N GLU A 24 3.92 -2.61 -7.24
CA GLU A 24 5.05 -3.52 -7.01
C GLU A 24 6.29 -3.13 -7.83
N ALA A 25 6.10 -2.67 -9.07
CA ALA A 25 7.19 -2.13 -9.88
C ALA A 25 7.80 -0.86 -9.27
N VAL A 26 6.97 0.02 -8.72
CA VAL A 26 7.42 1.23 -7.99
C VAL A 26 8.23 0.83 -6.75
N PHE A 27 7.75 -0.13 -5.96
CA PHE A 27 8.47 -0.60 -4.77
C PHE A 27 9.81 -1.22 -5.11
N THR A 28 9.87 -2.00 -6.21
CA THR A 28 11.12 -2.59 -6.71
C THR A 28 12.11 -1.50 -7.08
N ARG A 29 11.68 -0.51 -7.86
CA ARG A 29 12.54 0.63 -8.27
C ARG A 29 13.07 1.43 -7.09
N ARG A 30 12.29 1.53 -6.00
CA ARG A 30 12.68 2.22 -4.76
C ARG A 30 13.42 1.35 -3.76
N ASN A 31 13.61 0.06 -4.06
CA ASN A 31 14.21 -0.91 -3.15
C ASN A 31 13.48 -0.99 -1.78
N VAL A 32 12.14 -1.01 -1.81
CA VAL A 32 11.28 -1.13 -0.60
C VAL A 32 10.30 -2.31 -0.67
N ARG A 33 10.35 -3.10 -1.75
CA ARG A 33 9.38 -4.18 -2.02
C ARG A 33 9.27 -5.20 -0.88
N ASP A 34 10.40 -5.65 -0.37
CA ASP A 34 10.39 -6.74 0.61
C ASP A 34 9.80 -6.30 1.96
N VAL A 35 9.98 -5.04 2.34
CA VAL A 35 9.31 -4.46 3.52
C VAL A 35 7.83 -4.23 3.25
N ALA A 36 7.48 -3.72 2.07
CA ALA A 36 6.11 -3.42 1.69
C ALA A 36 5.21 -4.67 1.64
N LEU A 37 5.76 -5.79 1.16
CA LEU A 37 5.05 -7.06 1.02
C LEU A 37 5.26 -8.01 2.21
N GLY A 38 5.87 -7.53 3.31
CA GLY A 38 6.06 -8.32 4.53
C GLY A 38 7.08 -9.47 4.41
N VAL A 39 7.87 -9.52 3.33
CA VAL A 39 8.96 -10.50 3.16
C VAL A 39 10.06 -10.26 4.19
N THR A 40 10.42 -8.99 4.43
CA THR A 40 11.35 -8.59 5.48
C THR A 40 10.58 -8.20 6.74
N ALA A 41 10.62 -9.08 7.75
CA ALA A 41 10.06 -8.80 9.06
C ALA A 41 10.77 -7.62 9.74
N MET A 42 10.04 -6.90 10.60
CA MET A 42 10.61 -5.85 11.42
C MET A 42 11.73 -6.43 12.31
N PRO A 43 12.93 -5.84 12.32
CA PRO A 43 14.01 -6.32 13.17
C PRO A 43 13.64 -6.25 14.66
N THR A 44 14.05 -7.27 15.42
CA THR A 44 13.83 -7.36 16.88
C THR A 44 14.91 -6.63 17.70
N SER A 45 15.91 -6.04 17.04
CA SER A 45 16.90 -5.20 17.69
C SER A 45 16.23 -3.95 18.31
N GLY A 46 16.88 -3.35 19.31
CA GLY A 46 16.31 -2.19 20.01
C GLY A 46 15.85 -1.06 19.07
N PRO A 47 14.87 -0.23 19.47
CA PRO A 47 14.18 0.72 18.58
C PRO A 47 15.10 1.76 17.93
N ASN A 48 16.25 2.02 18.55
CA ASN A 48 17.24 2.99 18.05
C ASN A 48 18.30 2.37 17.15
N SER A 49 18.26 1.06 16.91
CA SER A 49 19.18 0.36 16.02
C SER A 49 19.07 0.86 14.58
N LYS A 50 20.18 0.83 13.85
CA LYS A 50 20.21 1.20 12.43
C LYS A 50 19.21 0.36 11.61
N ALA A 51 19.14 -0.93 11.89
CA ALA A 51 18.23 -1.85 11.20
C ALA A 51 16.76 -1.45 11.36
N VAL A 52 16.30 -1.13 12.59
CA VAL A 52 14.92 -0.69 12.83
C VAL A 52 14.64 0.65 12.14
N LYS A 53 15.57 1.61 12.19
CA LYS A 53 15.41 2.90 11.51
C LYS A 53 15.32 2.75 9.99
N ASP A 54 16.17 1.90 9.41
CA ASP A 54 16.14 1.63 7.96
C ASP A 54 14.86 0.92 7.55
N TRP A 55 14.38 -0.05 8.33
CA TRP A 55 13.11 -0.73 8.08
C TRP A 55 11.93 0.25 8.15
N ASN A 56 11.86 1.08 9.20
CA ASN A 56 10.81 2.09 9.35
C ASN A 56 10.80 3.08 8.20
N ARG A 57 11.97 3.52 7.72
CA ARG A 57 12.10 4.40 6.56
C ARG A 57 11.54 3.74 5.29
N GLN A 58 11.92 2.49 5.03
CA GLN A 58 11.43 1.75 3.85
C GLN A 58 9.92 1.53 3.92
N SER A 59 9.40 1.18 5.10
CA SER A 59 7.97 1.03 5.33
C SER A 59 7.21 2.33 5.10
N ALA A 60 7.72 3.46 5.62
CA ALA A 60 7.12 4.78 5.40
C ALA A 60 7.14 5.20 3.92
N GLU A 61 8.23 4.91 3.20
CA GLU A 61 8.36 5.23 1.78
C GLU A 61 7.41 4.39 0.92
N ALA A 62 7.31 3.09 1.17
CA ALA A 62 6.34 2.21 0.51
C ALA A 62 4.89 2.65 0.79
N ARG A 63 4.57 2.96 2.05
CA ARG A 63 3.25 3.47 2.45
C ARG A 63 2.90 4.76 1.72
N ALA A 64 3.85 5.69 1.58
CA ALA A 64 3.63 6.94 0.85
C ALA A 64 3.29 6.69 -0.63
N GLU A 65 4.01 5.79 -1.29
CA GLU A 65 3.71 5.46 -2.70
C GLU A 65 2.31 4.87 -2.88
N MET A 66 1.83 4.03 -1.95
CA MET A 66 0.45 3.53 -2.00
C MET A 66 -0.55 4.67 -1.85
N ILE A 67 -0.40 5.51 -0.81
CA ILE A 67 -1.31 6.64 -0.54
C ILE A 67 -1.39 7.59 -1.74
N LEU A 68 -0.25 7.84 -2.39
CA LEU A 68 -0.18 8.73 -3.55
C LEU A 68 -0.70 8.10 -4.85
N SER A 69 -1.03 6.81 -4.85
CA SER A 69 -1.50 6.08 -6.03
C SER A 69 -3.01 5.84 -6.06
N VAL A 70 -3.73 6.14 -4.98
CA VAL A 70 -5.17 5.90 -4.85
C VAL A 70 -5.95 7.19 -4.63
N GLU A 71 -7.26 7.16 -4.90
CA GLU A 71 -8.14 8.30 -4.66
C GLU A 71 -8.39 8.59 -3.16
N VAL A 72 -8.68 9.86 -2.85
CA VAL A 72 -8.79 10.38 -1.47
C VAL A 72 -9.86 9.67 -0.65
N ASP A 73 -10.99 9.29 -1.26
CA ASP A 73 -12.09 8.62 -0.56
C ASP A 73 -11.73 7.22 -0.06
N GLN A 74 -10.70 6.59 -0.63
CA GLN A 74 -10.19 5.29 -0.22
C GLN A 74 -9.14 5.37 0.90
N LEU A 75 -8.60 6.57 1.18
CA LEU A 75 -7.60 6.77 2.25
C LEU A 75 -8.16 6.47 3.64
N ALA A 76 -9.47 6.53 3.83
CA ALA A 76 -10.15 6.10 5.05
C ALA A 76 -9.93 4.60 5.37
N HIS A 77 -9.48 3.82 4.40
CA HIS A 77 -9.16 2.39 4.51
C HIS A 77 -7.65 2.11 4.44
N MET A 78 -6.81 3.11 4.70
CA MET A 78 -5.34 3.02 4.67
C MET A 78 -4.74 3.65 5.94
N THR A 79 -5.25 3.23 7.09
CA THR A 79 -4.96 3.85 8.39
C THR A 79 -3.77 3.22 9.10
N ALA A 80 -3.37 2.02 8.68
CA ALA A 80 -2.27 1.33 9.34
C ALA A 80 -0.92 2.07 9.24
N ILE A 81 -0.04 1.73 10.17
CA ILE A 81 1.25 2.39 10.35
C ILE A 81 2.27 1.85 9.36
N THR A 82 2.28 0.53 9.16
CA THR A 82 3.25 -0.12 8.27
C THR A 82 2.70 -0.25 6.85
N ALA A 83 3.60 -0.26 5.86
CA ALA A 83 3.19 -0.49 4.48
C ALA A 83 2.47 -1.83 4.29
N TYR A 84 2.97 -2.90 4.94
CA TYR A 84 2.37 -4.23 4.80
C TYR A 84 0.95 -4.28 5.35
N GLU A 85 0.68 -3.65 6.49
CA GLU A 85 -0.68 -3.60 7.03
C GLU A 85 -1.61 -2.77 6.13
N VAL A 86 -1.14 -1.64 5.58
CA VAL A 86 -1.91 -0.83 4.63
C VAL A 86 -2.23 -1.63 3.36
N TRP A 87 -1.28 -2.44 2.88
CA TRP A 87 -1.51 -3.35 1.76
C TRP A 87 -2.64 -4.34 2.06
N GLN A 88 -2.63 -4.95 3.25
CA GLN A 88 -3.67 -5.88 3.69
C GLN A 88 -5.03 -5.20 3.87
N GLU A 89 -5.07 -3.97 4.41
CA GLU A 89 -6.31 -3.19 4.53
C GLU A 89 -6.95 -2.94 3.15
N LEU A 90 -6.14 -2.57 2.16
CA LEU A 90 -6.60 -2.37 0.78
C LEU A 90 -7.11 -3.68 0.14
N GLU A 91 -6.36 -4.77 0.25
CA GLU A 91 -6.76 -6.07 -0.30
C GLU A 91 -8.10 -6.51 0.31
N LEU A 92 -8.25 -6.40 1.63
CA LEU A 92 -9.48 -6.72 2.34
C LEU A 92 -10.65 -5.81 1.90
N PHE A 93 -10.41 -4.50 1.82
CA PHE A 93 -11.42 -3.55 1.37
C PHE A 93 -11.95 -3.92 -0.02
N ILE A 94 -11.06 -4.16 -0.99
CA ILE A 94 -11.44 -4.48 -2.37
C ILE A 94 -12.20 -5.80 -2.44
N VAL A 95 -11.71 -6.86 -1.79
CA VAL A 95 -12.40 -8.15 -1.75
C VAL A 95 -13.81 -8.02 -1.14
N LEU A 96 -13.95 -7.32 -0.01
CA LEU A 96 -15.24 -7.13 0.65
C LEU A 96 -16.21 -6.25 -0.14
N TYR A 97 -15.74 -5.13 -0.70
CA TYR A 97 -16.57 -4.25 -1.53
C TYR A 97 -17.02 -4.97 -2.80
N GLY A 98 -16.14 -5.79 -3.36
CA GLY A 98 -16.39 -6.64 -4.48
C GLY A 98 -17.49 -7.69 -4.25
N ILE A 99 -17.54 -8.25 -3.05
CA ILE A 99 -18.60 -9.19 -2.67
C ILE A 99 -19.94 -8.46 -2.47
N LYS A 100 -19.93 -7.28 -1.82
CA LYS A 100 -21.16 -6.50 -1.57
C LYS A 100 -21.83 -6.05 -2.88
N THR A 101 -21.05 -5.57 -3.84
CA THR A 101 -21.56 -5.09 -5.14
C THR A 101 -22.13 -6.20 -6.02
N ARG A 102 -21.57 -7.42 -5.96
CA ARG A 102 -22.15 -8.58 -6.69
C ARG A 102 -23.45 -9.10 -6.09
N ARG A 103 -23.64 -8.98 -4.77
CA ARG A 103 -24.86 -9.45 -4.09
C ARG A 103 -26.05 -8.48 -4.22
N SER A 104 -25.82 -7.25 -4.68
CA SER A 104 -26.85 -6.21 -4.81
C SER A 104 -27.44 -6.06 -6.22
N LEU A 105 -27.14 -6.97 -7.16
CA LEU A 105 -27.77 -6.97 -8.48
C LEU A 105 -28.99 -7.93 -8.47
N PRO A 106 -30.20 -7.45 -8.83
CA PRO A 106 -31.42 -8.27 -8.91
C PRO A 106 -31.38 -9.28 -10.06
#